data_AF-A0A962TH54-F1
#
_entry.id   AF-A0A962TH54-F1
#
_cell.length_a   1.000
_cell.length_b   1.000
_cell.length_c   1.000
_cell.angle_alpha   90.00
_cell.angle_beta   90.00
_cell.angle_gamma   90.00
#
_symmetry.space_group_name_H-M   'P 1'
#
loop_
_entity.id
_entity.type
_entity.pdbx_description
1 polymer ?
#
loop_
_entity_poly.entity_id
_entity_poly.type
_entity_poly.pdbx_seq_one_letter_code
_entity_poly.pdbx_strand_id
1 'polypeptide(L)'
;MQYPRMLRYLPIVAGVVALVAVIGVAWIKRMPVPDDATYVSSAACEQCHGDEHRGWAASLHPKMMRRVETPGVVVADFSAAAGEAPFAVESAVWAIGSRWEQQFMGHDGSTETLLPGAWLVAGNGWKKQGWDGWQVPVPLRRCHGCHTVGLDVEQGTFVEPGIGCESCHGPGSWHANTQGIGRIHSSIDAQVCGQCHARGRSTDGRYFFPTGYRPGDDLLAHFKPGEPPVGQNSSHWWGNGKERKRHQEFTAWQQGGHA
;
A
#
# COMPACT_ATOMS: atom_id res chain seq x y z
N MET A 1 37.31 52.49 24.35
CA MET A 1 36.13 51.69 23.95
C MET A 1 36.13 50.40 24.75
N GLN A 2 35.28 50.30 25.78
CA GLN A 2 35.10 49.06 26.53
C GLN A 2 34.15 48.15 25.75
N TYR A 3 34.66 47.05 25.19
CA TYR A 3 33.80 46.01 24.64
C TYR A 3 32.86 45.53 25.75
N PRO A 4 31.52 45.57 25.57
CA PRO A 4 30.59 45.20 26.64
C PRO A 4 30.87 43.76 27.09
N ARG A 5 30.98 43.55 28.41
CA ARG A 5 31.30 42.26 29.05
C ARG A 5 30.46 41.07 28.52
N MET A 6 29.28 41.35 27.96
CA MET A 6 28.41 40.36 27.32
C MET A 6 29.00 39.68 26.08
N LEU A 7 29.86 40.36 25.29
CA LEU A 7 30.47 39.78 24.08
C LEU A 7 31.44 38.63 24.38
N ARG A 8 31.98 38.54 25.60
CA ARG A 8 32.88 37.44 26.01
C ARG A 8 32.17 36.11 26.21
N TYR A 9 30.86 36.14 26.50
CA TYR A 9 30.06 34.93 26.72
C TYR A 9 29.36 34.44 25.46
N LEU A 10 29.25 35.28 24.42
CA LEU A 10 28.67 34.91 23.12
C LEU A 10 29.21 33.60 22.53
N PRO A 11 30.54 33.34 22.47
CA PRO A 11 31.05 32.08 21.91
C PRO A 11 30.70 30.86 22.78
N ILE A 12 30.64 31.03 24.10
CA ILE A 12 30.25 29.96 25.04
C ILE A 12 28.76 29.64 24.85
N VAL A 13 27.91 30.67 24.81
CA VAL A 13 26.47 30.51 24.57
C VAL A 13 26.23 29.86 23.21
N ALA A 14 26.90 30.32 22.16
CA ALA A 14 26.80 29.71 20.83
C ALA A 14 27.25 28.25 20.82
N GLY A 15 28.35 27.92 21.52
CA GLY A 15 28.83 26.54 21.66
C GLY A 15 27.85 25.64 22.40
N VAL A 16 27.22 26.12 23.48
CA VAL A 16 26.19 25.38 24.22
C VAL A 16 24.95 25.17 23.37
N VAL A 17 24.48 26.21 22.66
CA VAL A 17 23.32 26.11 21.76
C VAL A 17 23.58 25.08 20.65
N ALA A 18 24.76 25.10 20.04
CA ALA A 18 25.15 24.13 19.02
C ALA A 18 25.20 22.71 19.58
N LEU A 19 25.77 22.51 20.78
CA LEU A 19 25.82 21.20 21.44
C LEU A 19 24.42 20.67 21.75
N VAL A 20 23.52 21.51 22.29
CA VAL A 20 22.13 21.14 22.57
C VAL A 20 21.40 20.76 21.29
N ALA A 21 21.60 21.51 20.20
CA ALA A 21 21.01 21.18 18.90
C ALA A 21 21.51 19.82 18.36
N VAL A 22 22.82 19.55 18.44
CA VAL A 22 23.41 18.26 18.02
C VAL A 22 22.86 17.10 18.85
N ILE A 23 22.77 17.27 20.18
CA ILE A 23 22.17 16.27 21.07
C ILE A 23 20.70 16.05 20.72
N GLY A 24 19.94 17.12 20.47
CA GLY A 24 18.54 17.04 20.06
C GLY A 24 18.35 16.25 18.77
N VAL A 25 19.14 16.55 17.73
CA VAL A 25 19.11 15.80 16.46
C VAL A 25 19.48 14.33 16.65
N ALA A 26 20.55 14.05 17.40
CA ALA A 26 20.99 12.69 17.68
C ALA A 26 19.94 11.89 18.48
N TRP A 27 19.20 12.57 19.37
CA TRP A 27 18.12 11.97 20.13
C TRP A 27 16.91 11.66 19.23
N ILE A 28 16.44 12.62 18.43
CA ILE A 28 15.31 12.43 17.48
C ILE A 28 15.59 11.25 16.54
N LYS A 29 16.79 11.14 15.97
CA LYS A 29 17.18 10.03 15.09
C LYS A 29 17.06 8.64 15.73
N ARG A 30 17.18 8.56 17.06
CA ARG A 30 17.11 7.31 17.82
C ARG A 30 15.71 7.00 18.34
N MET A 31 14.80 7.97 18.39
CA MET A 31 13.43 7.72 18.83
C MET A 31 12.69 6.82 17.85
N PRO A 32 11.85 5.87 18.30
CA PRO A 32 10.94 5.15 17.41
C PRO A 32 10.03 6.14 16.69
N VAL A 33 9.45 5.69 15.57
CA VAL A 33 8.38 6.46 14.91
C VAL A 33 7.25 6.61 15.92
N PRO A 34 6.73 7.83 16.17
CA PRO A 34 5.64 8.05 17.12
C PRO A 34 4.39 7.24 16.75
N ASP A 35 3.68 6.72 17.75
CA ASP A 35 2.47 5.91 17.52
C ASP A 35 1.35 6.71 16.83
N ASP A 36 1.31 8.02 17.09
CA ASP A 36 0.38 9.01 16.52
C ASP A 36 0.86 9.60 15.18
N ALA A 37 1.97 9.09 14.61
CA ALA A 37 2.38 9.46 13.27
C ALA A 37 1.28 9.09 12.26
N THR A 38 0.85 10.08 11.48
CA THR A 38 -0.16 9.97 10.43
C THR A 38 0.44 9.84 9.03
N TYR A 39 -0.38 9.35 8.12
CA TYR A 39 -0.11 9.28 6.69
C TYR A 39 -0.31 10.65 6.03
N VAL A 40 0.61 11.05 5.15
CA VAL A 40 0.62 12.36 4.47
C VAL A 40 0.50 12.27 2.94
N SER A 41 0.32 11.06 2.40
CA SER A 41 0.30 10.72 0.97
C SER A 41 1.64 10.88 0.27
N SER A 42 1.78 10.22 -0.89
CA SER A 42 2.98 10.28 -1.72
C SER A 42 3.29 11.70 -2.24
N ALA A 43 2.28 12.58 -2.36
CA ALA A 43 2.46 13.95 -2.82
C ALA A 43 3.34 14.79 -1.87
N ALA A 44 3.29 14.52 -0.56
CA ALA A 44 4.15 15.20 0.41
C ALA A 44 5.63 14.83 0.26
N CYS A 45 5.93 13.70 -0.37
CA CYS A 45 7.29 13.19 -0.55
C CYS A 45 8.00 13.85 -1.75
N GLU A 46 7.26 14.27 -2.78
CA GLU A 46 7.81 14.69 -4.08
C GLU A 46 8.80 15.86 -3.97
N GLN A 47 8.56 16.81 -3.07
CA GLN A 47 9.40 18.00 -2.93
C GLN A 47 10.86 17.67 -2.55
N CYS A 48 11.05 16.63 -1.72
CA CYS A 48 12.38 16.20 -1.26
C CYS A 48 12.89 14.97 -2.02
N HIS A 49 11.99 14.10 -2.50
CA HIS A 49 12.27 12.81 -3.14
C HIS A 49 11.76 12.77 -4.58
N GLY A 50 12.13 13.77 -5.39
CA GLY A 50 11.58 13.93 -6.74
C GLY A 50 11.94 12.78 -7.68
N ASP A 51 13.12 12.20 -7.55
CA ASP A 51 13.59 11.12 -8.43
C ASP A 51 12.85 9.80 -8.11
N GLU A 52 12.76 9.47 -6.83
CA GLU A 52 12.01 8.32 -6.33
C GLU A 52 10.53 8.45 -6.66
N HIS A 53 9.95 9.64 -6.46
CA HIS A 53 8.55 9.91 -6.81
C HIS A 53 8.29 9.68 -8.30
N ARG A 54 9.15 10.19 -9.19
CA ARG A 54 9.03 9.94 -10.64
C ARG A 54 9.16 8.45 -10.99
N GLY A 55 10.10 7.74 -10.37
CA GLY A 55 10.27 6.30 -10.57
C GLY A 55 9.05 5.49 -10.12
N TRP A 56 8.53 5.81 -8.93
CA TRP A 56 7.31 5.22 -8.39
C TRP A 56 6.09 5.51 -9.28
N ALA A 57 5.87 6.77 -9.67
CA ALA A 57 4.76 7.19 -10.53
C ALA A 57 4.77 6.49 -11.91
N ALA A 58 5.96 6.23 -12.45
CA ALA A 58 6.13 5.50 -13.70
C ALA A 58 5.81 4.00 -13.58
N SER A 59 5.91 3.42 -12.38
CA SER A 59 5.67 1.99 -12.10
C SER A 59 4.18 1.60 -12.20
N LEU A 60 3.87 0.34 -11.87
CA LEU A 60 2.48 -0.16 -11.80
C LEU A 60 1.86 -0.07 -10.41
N HIS A 61 2.67 0.13 -9.37
CA HIS A 61 2.21 0.22 -7.98
C HIS A 61 1.14 1.32 -7.76
N PRO A 62 1.33 2.58 -8.18
CA PRO A 62 0.29 3.61 -8.03
C PRO A 62 -0.93 3.38 -8.94
N LYS A 63 -0.82 2.44 -9.90
CA LYS A 63 -1.87 2.14 -10.88
C LYS A 63 -2.77 1.00 -10.44
N MET A 64 -2.58 0.47 -9.22
CA MET A 64 -3.34 -0.67 -8.72
C MET A 64 -4.79 -0.33 -8.39
N MET A 65 -5.10 0.92 -8.00
CA MET A 65 -6.47 1.41 -7.81
C MET A 65 -6.52 2.90 -8.13
N ARG A 66 -7.38 3.30 -9.07
CA ARG A 66 -7.50 4.70 -9.52
C ARG A 66 -8.95 5.02 -9.89
N ARG A 67 -9.34 6.30 -9.76
CA ARG A 67 -10.66 6.79 -10.17
C ARG A 67 -10.88 6.57 -11.66
N VAL A 68 -12.05 6.07 -12.05
CA VAL A 68 -12.37 5.81 -13.46
C VAL A 68 -12.49 7.09 -14.28
N GLU A 69 -12.82 8.20 -13.65
CA GLU A 69 -12.96 9.52 -14.27
C GLU A 69 -11.59 10.12 -14.65
N THR A 70 -10.50 9.63 -14.07
CA THR A 70 -9.15 10.09 -14.40
C THR A 70 -8.80 9.66 -15.83
N PRO A 71 -8.39 10.59 -16.72
CA PRO A 71 -8.06 10.27 -18.11
C PRO A 71 -7.02 9.16 -18.23
N GLY A 72 -7.28 8.18 -19.11
CA GLY A 72 -6.37 7.06 -19.38
C GLY A 72 -6.33 5.99 -18.30
N VAL A 73 -7.20 6.03 -17.28
CA VAL A 73 -7.31 4.97 -16.28
C VAL A 73 -8.08 3.76 -16.82
N VAL A 74 -9.22 3.99 -17.47
CA VAL A 74 -10.02 2.92 -18.07
C VAL A 74 -9.35 2.45 -19.36
N VAL A 75 -8.85 1.22 -19.35
CA VAL A 75 -8.26 0.55 -20.52
C VAL A 75 -9.19 -0.49 -21.12
N ALA A 76 -10.28 -0.82 -20.42
CA ALA A 76 -11.31 -1.71 -20.91
C ALA A 76 -12.13 -1.05 -22.02
N ASP A 77 -12.44 -1.81 -23.07
CA ASP A 77 -13.34 -1.36 -24.12
C ASP A 77 -14.78 -1.72 -23.76
N PHE A 78 -15.61 -0.69 -23.56
CA PHE A 78 -17.05 -0.80 -23.27
C PHE A 78 -17.92 -0.66 -24.54
N SER A 79 -17.32 -0.55 -25.71
CA SER A 79 -18.06 -0.50 -26.97
C SER A 79 -18.65 -1.88 -27.33
N ALA A 80 -19.70 -1.87 -28.15
CA ALA A 80 -20.32 -3.10 -28.65
C ALA A 80 -19.33 -3.99 -29.44
N ALA A 81 -18.25 -3.41 -30.01
CA ALA A 81 -17.25 -4.14 -30.78
C ALA A 81 -16.40 -5.09 -29.91
N ALA A 82 -16.22 -4.78 -28.61
CA ALA A 82 -15.53 -5.62 -27.65
C ALA A 82 -16.43 -6.71 -27.01
N GLY A 83 -17.67 -6.80 -27.49
CA GLY A 83 -18.72 -7.63 -26.91
C GLY A 83 -19.47 -6.94 -25.77
N GLU A 84 -20.56 -7.56 -25.32
CA GLU A 84 -21.39 -6.99 -24.25
C GLU A 84 -20.62 -6.94 -22.92
N ALA A 85 -20.31 -5.73 -22.47
CA ALA A 85 -19.73 -5.46 -21.16
C ALA A 85 -20.71 -5.91 -20.05
N PRO A 86 -20.20 -6.48 -18.95
CA PRO A 86 -21.03 -7.03 -17.87
C PRO A 86 -21.71 -5.96 -17.00
N PHE A 87 -21.37 -4.68 -17.19
CA PHE A 87 -21.96 -3.52 -16.52
C PHE A 87 -21.71 -2.26 -17.36
N ALA A 88 -22.47 -1.19 -17.08
CA ALA A 88 -22.27 0.13 -17.69
C ALA A 88 -21.12 0.87 -17.00
N VAL A 89 -20.21 1.52 -17.74
CA VAL A 89 -19.01 2.15 -17.15
C VAL A 89 -19.35 3.19 -16.07
N GLU A 90 -20.52 3.82 -16.17
CA GLU A 90 -21.05 4.80 -15.22
C GLU A 90 -21.36 4.21 -13.84
N SER A 91 -21.48 2.88 -13.71
CA SER A 91 -21.61 2.23 -12.40
C SER A 91 -20.26 2.03 -11.70
N ALA A 92 -19.14 2.20 -12.42
CA ALA A 92 -17.80 2.08 -11.87
C ALA A 92 -17.33 3.40 -11.26
N VAL A 93 -16.57 3.27 -10.18
CA VAL A 93 -15.95 4.35 -9.42
C VAL A 93 -14.44 4.18 -9.41
N TRP A 94 -13.97 2.94 -9.27
CA TRP A 94 -12.56 2.60 -9.27
C TRP A 94 -12.23 1.58 -10.35
N ALA A 95 -11.11 1.78 -11.02
CA ALA A 95 -10.44 0.76 -11.80
C ALA A 95 -9.29 0.17 -10.99
N ILE A 96 -9.21 -1.15 -10.97
CA ILE A 96 -8.15 -1.92 -10.33
C ILE A 96 -7.30 -2.59 -11.41
N GLY A 97 -6.00 -2.28 -11.42
CA GLY A 97 -5.07 -2.81 -12.42
C GLY A 97 -5.17 -2.12 -13.78
N SER A 98 -4.23 -2.47 -14.67
CA SER A 98 -4.11 -1.84 -16.01
C SER A 98 -3.27 -2.61 -17.03
N ARG A 99 -2.34 -3.50 -16.61
CA ARG A 99 -1.39 -4.16 -17.54
C ARG A 99 -1.86 -5.52 -18.07
N TRP A 100 -2.42 -6.35 -17.21
CA TRP A 100 -2.81 -7.73 -17.58
C TRP A 100 -4.31 -7.90 -17.54
N GLU A 101 -4.92 -7.33 -16.50
CA GLU A 101 -6.32 -7.44 -16.17
C GLU A 101 -6.76 -6.12 -15.54
N GLN A 102 -7.98 -5.69 -15.84
CA GLN A 102 -8.61 -4.56 -15.18
C GLN A 102 -9.96 -4.99 -14.61
N GLN A 103 -10.11 -4.81 -13.31
CA GLN A 103 -11.36 -5.00 -12.57
C GLN A 103 -11.92 -3.64 -12.16
N PHE A 104 -13.17 -3.61 -11.74
CA PHE A 104 -13.84 -2.37 -11.38
C PHE A 104 -14.59 -2.52 -10.06
N MET A 105 -14.62 -1.44 -9.27
CA MET A 105 -15.49 -1.32 -8.11
C MET A 105 -16.49 -0.19 -8.34
N GLY A 106 -17.68 -0.35 -7.81
CA GLY A 106 -18.78 0.59 -7.89
C GLY A 106 -19.60 0.57 -6.61
N HIS A 107 -20.85 1.02 -6.67
CA HIS A 107 -21.80 0.93 -5.56
C HIS A 107 -23.01 0.07 -5.92
N ASP A 108 -23.49 -0.74 -4.97
CA ASP A 108 -24.72 -1.53 -5.10
C ASP A 108 -25.98 -0.80 -4.60
N GLY A 109 -25.86 0.51 -4.34
CA GLY A 109 -26.90 1.34 -3.74
C GLY A 109 -26.80 1.50 -2.22
N SER A 110 -25.97 0.70 -1.54
CA SER A 110 -25.75 0.79 -0.09
C SER A 110 -24.27 0.83 0.31
N THR A 111 -23.44 0.02 -0.32
CA THR A 111 -22.01 -0.10 -0.04
C THR A 111 -21.22 -0.13 -1.33
N GLU A 112 -19.92 0.12 -1.22
CA GLU A 112 -19.01 -0.17 -2.33
C GLU A 112 -18.95 -1.69 -2.55
N THR A 113 -18.84 -2.11 -3.81
CA THR A 113 -18.78 -3.50 -4.23
C THR A 113 -17.85 -3.67 -5.42
N LEU A 114 -17.35 -4.89 -5.61
CA LEU A 114 -16.66 -5.26 -6.86
C LEU A 114 -17.71 -5.51 -7.95
N LEU A 115 -17.50 -4.97 -9.14
CA LEU A 115 -18.37 -5.16 -10.30
C LEU A 115 -18.07 -6.48 -11.03
N PRO A 116 -19.04 -7.05 -11.76
CA PRO A 116 -18.90 -8.35 -12.40
C PRO A 116 -17.90 -8.33 -13.55
N GLY A 117 -17.12 -9.40 -13.66
CA GLY A 117 -16.16 -9.59 -14.75
C GLY A 117 -14.88 -8.76 -14.63
N ALA A 118 -13.93 -9.09 -15.49
CA ALA A 118 -12.68 -8.37 -15.63
C ALA A 118 -12.28 -8.25 -17.10
N TRP A 119 -11.69 -7.13 -17.47
CA TRP A 119 -11.13 -6.91 -18.78
C TRP A 119 -9.75 -7.56 -18.89
N LEU A 120 -9.54 -8.45 -19.86
CA LEU A 120 -8.23 -9.04 -20.14
C LEU A 120 -7.52 -8.22 -21.22
N VAL A 121 -6.49 -7.49 -20.83
CA VAL A 121 -5.81 -6.50 -21.71
C VAL A 121 -5.22 -7.16 -22.95
N ALA A 122 -4.49 -8.27 -22.78
CA ALA A 122 -3.88 -8.97 -23.92
C ALA A 122 -4.90 -9.67 -24.82
N GLY A 123 -6.07 -10.04 -24.28
CA GLY A 123 -7.13 -10.71 -25.04
C GLY A 123 -8.12 -9.74 -25.68
N ASN A 124 -8.01 -8.44 -25.39
CA ASN A 124 -8.96 -7.41 -25.81
C ASN A 124 -10.43 -7.81 -25.60
N GLY A 125 -10.75 -8.35 -24.41
CA GLY A 125 -12.07 -8.89 -24.16
C GLY A 125 -12.43 -9.07 -22.69
N TRP A 126 -13.74 -9.08 -22.43
CA TRP A 126 -14.32 -9.28 -21.10
C TRP A 126 -14.36 -10.75 -20.70
N LYS A 127 -13.73 -11.07 -19.55
CA LYS A 127 -13.90 -12.35 -18.88
C LYS A 127 -15.03 -12.26 -17.86
N LYS A 128 -16.14 -12.93 -18.14
CA LYS A 128 -17.38 -12.90 -17.32
C LYS A 128 -17.55 -14.11 -16.39
N GLN A 129 -17.03 -15.28 -16.78
CA GLN A 129 -17.15 -16.52 -15.99
C GLN A 129 -16.09 -16.63 -14.88
N GLY A 130 -16.51 -17.11 -13.71
CA GLY A 130 -15.66 -17.27 -12.51
C GLY A 130 -15.27 -15.94 -11.85
N TRP A 131 -16.03 -14.89 -12.16
CA TRP A 131 -15.92 -13.54 -11.60
C TRP A 131 -17.23 -13.22 -10.90
N ASP A 132 -17.38 -13.76 -9.69
CA ASP A 132 -18.63 -13.70 -8.93
C ASP A 132 -18.75 -12.31 -8.26
N GLY A 133 -18.69 -11.25 -9.08
CA GLY A 133 -18.65 -9.84 -8.70
C GLY A 133 -19.99 -9.30 -8.19
N TRP A 134 -20.70 -10.06 -7.35
CA TRP A 134 -21.89 -9.58 -6.65
C TRP A 134 -22.12 -10.21 -5.27
N GLN A 135 -21.45 -11.31 -4.89
CA GLN A 135 -21.83 -12.02 -3.65
C GLN A 135 -20.90 -11.85 -2.45
N VAL A 136 -19.59 -11.55 -2.57
CA VAL A 136 -18.72 -11.40 -1.37
C VAL A 136 -17.40 -10.63 -1.61
N PRO A 137 -17.40 -9.34 -1.97
CA PRO A 137 -16.51 -8.49 -1.18
C PRO A 137 -17.19 -7.19 -0.75
N VAL A 138 -17.18 -6.94 0.56
CA VAL A 138 -17.05 -5.57 1.05
C VAL A 138 -15.61 -5.17 0.69
N PRO A 139 -15.35 -4.25 -0.25
CA PRO A 139 -13.99 -3.87 -0.65
C PRO A 139 -13.13 -3.46 0.54
N LEU A 140 -13.76 -2.84 1.55
CA LEU A 140 -13.15 -2.54 2.84
C LEU A 140 -12.52 -3.75 3.55
N ARG A 141 -13.07 -4.96 3.38
CA ARG A 141 -12.56 -6.19 4.02
C ARG A 141 -11.57 -6.96 3.17
N ARG A 142 -11.48 -6.67 1.87
CA ARG A 142 -10.75 -7.52 0.91
C ARG A 142 -9.74 -6.79 0.04
N CYS A 143 -10.05 -5.57 -0.38
CA CYS A 143 -9.34 -4.85 -1.44
C CYS A 143 -8.58 -3.67 -0.88
N HIS A 144 -9.25 -2.81 -0.10
CA HIS A 144 -8.67 -1.53 0.31
C HIS A 144 -7.38 -1.66 1.10
N GLY A 145 -7.24 -2.67 1.96
CA GLY A 145 -6.01 -2.80 2.76
C GLY A 145 -4.76 -3.07 1.93
N CYS A 146 -4.91 -3.69 0.75
CA CYS A 146 -3.80 -3.88 -0.18
C CYS A 146 -3.75 -2.81 -1.27
N HIS A 147 -4.80 -2.00 -1.47
CA HIS A 147 -4.96 -1.11 -2.64
C HIS A 147 -5.09 0.37 -2.26
N THR A 148 -4.84 0.72 -0.99
CA THR A 148 -4.90 2.10 -0.49
C THR A 148 -3.80 2.33 0.54
N VAL A 149 -3.51 3.59 0.83
CA VAL A 149 -2.60 4.04 1.89
C VAL A 149 -3.42 4.59 3.05
N GLY A 150 -3.04 4.21 4.28
CA GLY A 150 -3.65 4.76 5.50
C GLY A 150 -5.13 4.41 5.67
N LEU A 151 -5.50 3.16 5.35
CA LEU A 151 -6.87 2.67 5.51
C LEU A 151 -7.29 2.66 6.99
N ASP A 152 -8.37 3.35 7.30
CA ASP A 152 -9.17 3.17 8.50
C ASP A 152 -10.29 2.16 8.20
N VAL A 153 -10.16 0.95 8.75
CA VAL A 153 -11.12 -0.13 8.52
C VAL A 153 -12.45 0.03 9.27
N GLU A 154 -12.51 0.92 10.26
CA GLU A 154 -13.73 1.21 11.02
C GLU A 154 -14.54 2.29 10.30
N GLN A 155 -13.87 3.34 9.83
CA GLN A 155 -14.49 4.46 9.14
C GLN A 155 -14.68 4.21 7.63
N GLY A 156 -13.92 3.28 7.05
CA GLY A 156 -13.93 3.05 5.61
C GLY A 156 -13.23 4.13 4.79
N THR A 157 -12.37 4.93 5.43
CA THR A 157 -11.64 6.03 4.82
C THR A 157 -10.17 5.65 4.58
N PHE A 158 -9.51 6.33 3.66
CA PHE A 158 -8.08 6.16 3.38
C PHE A 158 -7.48 7.48 2.91
N VAL A 159 -6.16 7.57 2.92
CA VAL A 159 -5.43 8.81 2.57
C VAL A 159 -5.13 8.92 1.09
N GLU A 160 -4.72 7.83 0.44
CA GLU A 160 -4.37 7.81 -0.98
C GLU A 160 -4.82 6.49 -1.63
N PRO A 161 -5.43 6.50 -2.83
CA PRO A 161 -5.74 5.28 -3.58
C PRO A 161 -4.49 4.73 -4.27
N GLY A 162 -4.44 3.42 -4.45
CA GLY A 162 -3.29 2.72 -5.01
C GLY A 162 -2.20 2.44 -3.97
N ILE A 163 -1.04 1.98 -4.45
CA ILE A 163 0.13 1.73 -3.60
C ILE A 163 1.01 2.98 -3.62
N GLY A 164 1.03 3.70 -2.50
CA GLY A 164 1.84 4.90 -2.32
C GLY A 164 3.17 4.65 -1.61
N CYS A 165 3.96 5.72 -1.43
CA CYS A 165 5.23 5.68 -0.70
C CYS A 165 5.04 5.05 0.70
N GLU A 166 4.02 5.49 1.41
CA GLU A 166 3.78 5.11 2.80
C GLU A 166 3.23 3.68 2.96
N SER A 167 2.82 3.00 1.87
CA SER A 167 2.56 1.55 1.90
C SER A 167 3.83 0.76 2.24
N CYS A 168 5.00 1.25 1.79
CA CYS A 168 6.29 0.60 2.03
C CYS A 168 7.10 1.27 3.14
N HIS A 169 6.89 2.56 3.35
CA HIS A 169 7.67 3.38 4.27
C HIS A 169 6.97 3.63 5.62
N GLY A 170 5.66 3.36 5.72
CA GLY A 170 4.86 3.68 6.90
C GLY A 170 4.47 5.16 6.98
N PRO A 171 3.80 5.60 8.06
CA PRO A 171 3.31 6.97 8.20
C PRO A 171 4.45 8.00 8.24
N GLY A 172 4.44 8.94 7.30
CA GLY A 172 5.53 9.86 7.03
C GLY A 172 5.45 11.22 7.73
N SER A 173 4.36 11.54 8.43
CA SER A 173 4.16 12.88 9.06
C SER A 173 5.31 13.33 9.96
N TRP A 174 5.83 12.45 10.82
CA TRP A 174 6.95 12.80 11.70
C TRP A 174 8.24 13.03 10.92
N HIS A 175 8.51 12.19 9.92
CA HIS A 175 9.65 12.34 9.02
C HIS A 175 9.59 13.67 8.25
N ALA A 176 8.43 13.99 7.67
CA ALA A 176 8.20 15.24 6.94
C ALA A 176 8.34 16.47 7.87
N ASN A 177 7.68 16.46 9.02
CA ASN A 177 7.67 17.59 9.96
C ASN A 177 9.06 17.87 10.59
N THR A 178 9.90 16.84 10.68
CA THR A 178 11.28 16.97 11.18
C THR A 178 12.31 17.12 10.07
N GLN A 179 11.88 17.38 8.83
CA GLN A 179 12.75 17.56 7.66
C GLN A 179 13.73 16.40 7.47
N GLY A 180 13.24 15.17 7.67
CA GLY A 180 14.00 13.94 7.50
C GLY A 180 14.91 13.56 8.67
N ILE A 181 14.92 14.32 9.77
CA ILE A 181 15.66 13.94 10.98
C ILE A 181 15.00 12.74 11.66
N GLY A 182 13.66 12.76 11.75
CA GLY A 182 12.86 11.63 12.18
C GLY A 182 12.93 10.51 11.15
N ARG A 183 13.12 9.28 11.60
CA ARG A 183 13.19 8.12 10.72
C ARG A 183 11.82 7.79 10.10
N ILE A 184 11.89 7.17 8.93
CA ILE A 184 10.80 6.47 8.27
C ILE A 184 11.33 5.08 7.89
N HIS A 185 10.47 4.07 7.71
CA HIS A 185 10.95 2.74 7.36
C HIS A 185 11.68 2.79 6.02
N SER A 186 12.86 2.16 5.90
CA SER A 186 13.66 2.20 4.66
C SER A 186 14.40 0.88 4.40
N SER A 187 14.03 -0.20 5.10
CA SER A 187 14.70 -1.49 4.97
C SER A 187 14.14 -2.27 3.80
N ILE A 188 14.98 -3.11 3.19
CA ILE A 188 14.54 -4.10 2.21
C ILE A 188 14.11 -5.34 3.00
N ASP A 189 12.88 -5.31 3.52
CA ASP A 189 12.25 -6.44 4.21
C ASP A 189 11.18 -7.06 3.31
N ALA A 190 11.27 -8.37 3.07
CA ALA A 190 10.29 -9.12 2.28
C ALA A 190 8.87 -9.04 2.86
N GLN A 191 8.74 -8.79 4.16
CA GLN A 191 7.46 -8.60 4.84
C GLN A 191 6.71 -7.37 4.34
N VAL A 192 7.42 -6.30 3.97
CA VAL A 192 6.80 -5.11 3.36
C VAL A 192 6.12 -5.46 2.05
N CYS A 193 6.72 -6.34 1.25
CA CYS A 193 6.10 -6.87 0.04
C CYS A 193 4.97 -7.84 0.39
N GLY A 194 5.19 -8.69 1.40
CA GLY A 194 4.28 -9.73 1.86
C GLY A 194 2.95 -9.24 2.42
N GLN A 195 2.86 -7.97 2.84
CA GLN A 195 1.59 -7.38 3.27
C GLN A 195 0.51 -7.41 2.16
N CYS A 196 0.94 -7.40 0.89
CA CYS A 196 0.06 -7.49 -0.29
C CYS A 196 0.30 -8.76 -1.11
N HIS A 197 1.55 -9.19 -1.25
CA HIS A 197 1.97 -10.35 -2.06
C HIS A 197 1.85 -11.68 -1.29
N ALA A 198 0.78 -11.81 -0.51
CA ALA A 198 0.40 -13.00 0.20
C ALA A 198 -1.12 -13.17 0.17
N ARG A 199 -1.56 -14.41 0.31
CA ARG A 199 -2.97 -14.74 0.61
C ARG A 199 -3.05 -15.19 2.04
N GLY A 200 -4.08 -14.76 2.76
CA GLY A 200 -4.24 -15.09 4.16
C GLY A 200 -5.37 -14.34 4.81
N ARG A 201 -5.30 -14.21 6.13
CA ARG A 201 -6.24 -13.42 6.94
C ARG A 201 -5.49 -12.58 7.96
N SER A 202 -6.06 -11.45 8.35
CA SER A 202 -5.69 -10.77 9.60
C SER A 202 -5.75 -11.76 10.78
N THR A 203 -5.01 -11.48 11.85
CA THR A 203 -4.95 -12.38 13.02
C THR A 203 -6.30 -12.65 13.67
N ASP A 204 -7.23 -11.69 13.59
CA ASP A 204 -8.63 -11.79 14.03
C ASP A 204 -9.57 -12.48 13.01
N GLY A 205 -9.06 -12.86 11.83
CA GLY A 205 -9.80 -13.54 10.77
C GLY A 205 -10.74 -12.66 9.92
N ARG A 206 -10.93 -11.39 10.28
CA ARG A 206 -11.97 -10.53 9.67
C ARG A 206 -11.59 -10.00 8.29
N TYR A 207 -10.30 -9.77 8.03
CA TYR A 207 -9.79 -9.11 6.83
C TYR A 207 -8.89 -10.06 6.02
N PHE A 208 -8.76 -9.81 4.71
CA PHE A 208 -7.86 -10.56 3.82
C PHE A 208 -6.47 -9.93 3.67
N PHE A 209 -6.15 -8.96 4.52
CA PHE A 209 -4.92 -8.18 4.56
C PHE A 209 -4.53 -7.93 6.04
N PRO A 210 -3.28 -7.56 6.33
CA PRO A 210 -2.83 -7.31 7.70
C PRO A 210 -3.36 -5.99 8.26
N THR A 211 -4.39 -6.03 9.11
CA THR A 211 -4.85 -4.85 9.83
C THR A 211 -3.87 -4.47 10.94
N GLY A 212 -3.43 -3.20 10.94
CA GLY A 212 -2.55 -2.64 11.96
C GLY A 212 -1.06 -2.90 11.74
N TYR A 213 -0.66 -3.61 10.68
CA TYR A 213 0.74 -3.73 10.30
C TYR A 213 1.30 -2.38 9.85
N ARG A 214 2.49 -2.03 10.33
CA ARG A 214 3.29 -0.93 9.79
C ARG A 214 4.63 -1.47 9.29
N PRO A 215 5.18 -0.94 8.18
CA PRO A 215 6.53 -1.31 7.74
C PRO A 215 7.57 -1.18 8.85
N GLY A 216 8.24 -2.30 9.16
CA GLY A 216 9.16 -2.44 10.29
C GLY A 216 8.63 -3.32 11.43
N ASP A 217 7.33 -3.61 11.45
CA ASP A 217 6.74 -4.61 12.34
C ASP A 217 6.98 -6.03 11.80
N ASP A 218 6.74 -7.03 12.66
CA ASP A 218 6.62 -8.42 12.24
C ASP A 218 5.25 -8.64 11.57
N LEU A 219 5.24 -8.88 10.26
CA LEU A 219 4.01 -9.11 9.50
C LEU A 219 3.21 -10.29 10.07
N LEU A 220 3.87 -11.33 10.58
CA LEU A 220 3.18 -12.51 11.11
C LEU A 220 2.48 -12.25 12.44
N ALA A 221 2.80 -11.15 13.13
CA ALA A 221 2.03 -10.67 14.28
C ALA A 221 0.67 -10.06 13.87
N HIS A 222 0.51 -9.68 12.61
CA HIS A 222 -0.70 -9.04 12.06
C HIS A 222 -1.42 -9.88 11.00
N PHE A 223 -0.73 -10.87 10.43
CA PHE A 223 -1.22 -11.68 9.32
C PHE A 223 -0.95 -13.16 9.50
N LYS A 224 -1.90 -13.98 9.06
CA LYS A 224 -1.77 -15.43 8.94
C LYS A 224 -1.80 -15.79 7.46
N PRO A 225 -0.64 -15.91 6.79
CA PRO A 225 -0.58 -16.40 5.42
C PRO A 225 -1.19 -17.80 5.32
N GLY A 226 -1.81 -18.10 4.18
CA GLY A 226 -2.34 -19.43 3.91
C GLY A 226 -1.20 -20.38 3.51
N GLU A 227 -1.01 -21.47 4.24
CA GLU A 227 0.06 -22.43 3.96
C GLU A 227 -0.35 -23.49 2.93
N PRO A 228 0.60 -24.03 2.14
CA PRO A 228 0.33 -25.18 1.28
C PRO A 228 0.06 -26.44 2.09
N PRO A 229 -1.05 -27.16 1.83
CA PRO A 229 -1.20 -28.51 2.33
C PRO A 229 -0.26 -29.44 1.56
N VAL A 230 0.87 -29.78 2.17
CA VAL A 230 1.86 -30.69 1.57
C VAL A 230 1.19 -32.03 1.22
N GLY A 231 1.36 -32.48 -0.03
CA GLY A 231 0.79 -33.74 -0.53
C GLY A 231 -0.65 -33.65 -1.00
N GLN A 232 -1.33 -32.49 -0.92
CA GLN A 232 -2.72 -32.34 -1.35
C GLN A 232 -2.92 -31.09 -2.21
N ASN A 233 -3.71 -31.22 -3.28
CA ASN A 233 -4.14 -30.06 -4.04
C ASN A 233 -5.20 -29.27 -3.24
N SER A 234 -5.09 -27.94 -3.26
CA SER A 234 -6.13 -27.03 -2.78
C SER A 234 -6.54 -26.02 -3.85
N SER A 235 -7.42 -25.09 -3.50
CA SER A 235 -7.80 -23.96 -4.36
C SER A 235 -6.63 -22.97 -4.60
N HIS A 236 -5.65 -22.93 -3.69
CA HIS A 236 -4.54 -21.97 -3.69
C HIS A 236 -3.17 -22.61 -3.93
N TRP A 237 -3.06 -23.93 -3.78
CA TRP A 237 -1.78 -24.64 -3.83
C TRP A 237 -1.90 -25.96 -4.59
N TRP A 238 -0.88 -26.30 -5.34
CA TRP A 238 -0.66 -27.66 -5.82
C TRP A 238 -0.06 -28.52 -4.70
N GLY A 239 -0.28 -29.84 -4.72
CA GLY A 239 0.18 -30.76 -3.68
C GLY A 239 1.69 -30.88 -3.55
N ASN A 240 2.45 -30.34 -4.51
CA ASN A 240 3.91 -30.19 -4.43
C ASN A 240 4.35 -28.87 -3.75
N GLY A 241 3.42 -28.13 -3.12
CA GLY A 241 3.70 -26.88 -2.42
C GLY A 241 3.83 -25.66 -3.33
N LYS A 242 3.56 -25.77 -4.64
CA LYS A 242 3.62 -24.63 -5.57
C LYS A 242 2.31 -23.84 -5.62
N GLU A 243 2.43 -22.53 -5.82
CA GLU A 243 1.30 -21.61 -6.00
C GLU A 243 0.36 -22.06 -7.12
N ARG A 244 -0.95 -22.01 -6.88
CA ARG A 244 -1.99 -22.25 -7.90
C ARG A 244 -2.73 -20.96 -8.28
N LYS A 245 -2.62 -19.90 -7.48
CA LYS A 245 -3.22 -18.57 -7.73
C LYS A 245 -2.12 -17.50 -7.73
N ARG A 246 -2.51 -16.28 -8.10
CA ARG A 246 -1.67 -15.07 -8.04
C ARG A 246 -1.62 -14.52 -6.61
N HIS A 247 -0.59 -13.73 -6.30
CA HIS A 247 -0.37 -13.02 -5.03
C HIS A 247 -0.03 -13.95 -3.86
N GLN A 248 0.90 -14.86 -4.08
CA GLN A 248 1.37 -15.81 -3.05
C GLN A 248 2.90 -15.80 -2.95
N GLU A 249 3.55 -14.79 -3.53
CA GLU A 249 5.00 -14.76 -3.70
C GLU A 249 5.74 -14.75 -2.37
N PHE A 250 5.20 -14.07 -1.34
CA PHE A 250 5.79 -14.06 -0.01
C PHE A 250 5.74 -15.43 0.67
N THR A 251 4.58 -16.09 0.65
CA THR A 251 4.45 -17.44 1.24
C THR A 251 5.28 -18.47 0.48
N ALA A 252 5.40 -18.32 -0.85
CA ALA A 252 6.29 -19.13 -1.68
C ALA A 252 7.77 -18.94 -1.28
N TRP A 253 8.16 -17.67 -1.11
CA TRP A 253 9.53 -17.28 -0.77
C TRP A 253 9.94 -17.79 0.61
N GLN A 254 9.05 -17.70 1.61
CA GLN A 254 9.29 -18.21 2.97
C GLN A 254 9.58 -19.72 3.02
N GLN A 255 9.13 -20.49 2.02
CA GLN A 255 9.38 -21.93 1.93
C GLN A 255 10.71 -22.27 1.21
N GLY A 256 11.35 -21.29 0.58
CA GLY A 256 12.60 -21.48 -0.16
C GLY A 256 13.82 -21.09 0.67
N GLY A 257 15.00 -21.62 0.31
CA GLY A 257 16.26 -21.30 0.99
C GLY A 257 16.83 -19.89 0.71
N HIS A 258 16.06 -19.01 0.07
CA HIS A 258 16.41 -17.59 -0.10
C HIS A 258 15.84 -16.70 1.04
N ALA A 259 14.92 -17.24 1.84
CA ALA A 259 14.41 -16.59 3.05
C ALA A 259 15.38 -16.79 4.22
#